data_AF-A0A8C0U857-F1
#
_entry.id   AF-A0A8C0U857-F1
#
_cell.length_a   1.000
_cell.length_b   1.000
_cell.length_c   1.000
_cell.angle_alpha   90.00
_cell.angle_beta   90.00
_cell.angle_gamma   90.00
#
_symmetry.space_group_name_H-M   'P 1'
#
loop_
_entity.id
_entity.type
_entity.pdbx_description
1 polymer ?
#
loop_
_entity_poly.entity_id
_entity_poly.type
_entity_poly.pdbx_seq_one_letter_code
_entity_poly.pdbx_strand_id
1 'polypeptide(L)'
;MAVWIQAQQLQGEALRQMQALYGQHFPIEVRHYLSQWIESQAWDSIDLDNPQENVKATQLLEGLIQELQKKADHQVGEDGFLLKIKLGHYATQLQNTYDRCPMELVRCIRHILYHEQRLVREANNVSSPSPSGSLVDAMSQKHLQINQTFEELRLITQDSENELKKLQQTQEYFIIQYQENMRLQAQFSQLSQLGPQERLSRETTLQQKKASLEAWLHREAQTLQQYRVDLAEKHQKTLQLLRKQQTTILDDELIQWKRRQQLAGNGGPPEGTLDVLQTWCEKLAEIIWQNRQQIRRAEHLCQQLPIPGPVEEMLSELNGTI
;
A
#
# COMPACT_ATOMS: atom_id res chain seq x y z
N MET A 1 19.15 -9.32 29.80
CA MET A 1 18.50 -9.43 28.48
C MET A 1 19.62 -9.43 27.46
N ALA A 2 19.67 -10.39 26.53
CA ALA A 2 20.79 -10.50 25.61
C ALA A 2 20.91 -9.23 24.74
N VAL A 3 22.12 -8.71 24.54
CA VAL A 3 22.41 -7.55 23.67
C VAL A 3 21.87 -7.81 22.26
N TRP A 4 21.90 -9.07 21.83
CA TRP A 4 21.33 -9.49 20.55
C TRP A 4 19.86 -9.10 20.37
N ILE A 5 19.02 -9.24 21.41
CA ILE A 5 17.59 -8.92 21.32
C ILE A 5 17.39 -7.43 21.04
N GLN A 6 18.23 -6.58 21.63
CA GLN A 6 18.20 -5.14 21.38
C GLN A 6 18.75 -4.81 19.99
N ALA A 7 19.81 -5.49 19.55
CA ALA A 7 20.37 -5.33 18.21
C ALA A 7 19.36 -5.71 17.11
N GLN A 8 18.51 -6.73 17.34
CA GLN A 8 17.43 -7.11 16.42
C GLN A 8 16.35 -6.03 16.24
N GLN A 9 16.25 -5.07 17.16
CA GLN A 9 15.29 -3.97 17.09
C GLN A 9 15.83 -2.75 16.32
N LEU A 10 17.11 -2.76 15.91
CA LEU A 10 17.69 -1.68 15.12
C LEU A 10 16.96 -1.54 13.77
N GLN A 11 16.83 -0.31 13.28
CA GLN A 11 16.20 0.02 12.01
C GLN A 11 17.09 0.94 11.17
N GLY A 12 16.74 1.13 9.90
CA GLY A 12 17.39 2.09 9.02
C GLY A 12 18.90 1.84 8.83
N GLU A 13 19.69 2.90 8.93
CA GLU A 13 21.15 2.84 8.74
C GLU A 13 21.84 2.00 9.82
N ALA A 14 21.38 2.06 11.08
CA ALA A 14 21.95 1.27 12.17
C ALA A 14 21.79 -0.24 11.93
N LEU A 15 20.65 -0.68 11.37
CA LEU A 15 20.46 -2.08 10.98
C LEU A 15 21.41 -2.50 9.85
N ARG A 16 21.61 -1.64 8.83
CA ARG A 16 22.55 -1.94 7.73
C ARG A 16 23.99 -2.04 8.22
N GLN A 17 24.40 -1.13 9.10
CA GLN A 17 25.73 -1.16 9.73
C GLN A 17 25.90 -2.43 10.57
N MET A 18 24.87 -2.84 11.32
CA MET A 18 24.88 -4.11 12.07
C MET A 18 25.00 -5.32 11.13
N GLN A 19 24.22 -5.38 10.05
CA GLN A 19 24.29 -6.48 9.07
C GLN A 19 25.66 -6.59 8.40
N ALA A 20 26.33 -5.47 8.14
CA ALA A 20 27.66 -5.44 7.54
C ALA A 20 28.77 -6.02 8.45
N LEU A 21 28.51 -6.20 9.76
CA LEU A 21 29.46 -6.85 10.66
C LEU A 21 29.59 -8.37 10.41
N TYR A 22 28.60 -8.97 9.75
CA TYR A 22 28.55 -10.42 9.49
C TYR A 22 28.87 -10.76 8.05
N GLY A 23 29.43 -11.94 7.85
CA GLY A 23 29.84 -12.42 6.54
C GLY A 23 30.44 -13.81 6.63
N GLN A 24 31.32 -14.15 5.70
CA GLN A 24 31.99 -15.45 5.70
C GLN A 24 32.91 -15.65 6.91
N HIS A 25 33.46 -14.56 7.46
CA HIS A 25 34.29 -14.59 8.67
C HIS A 25 33.48 -14.95 9.92
N PHE A 26 32.24 -14.48 10.02
CA PHE A 26 31.35 -14.85 11.11
C PHE A 26 29.88 -14.74 10.67
N PRO A 27 29.19 -15.88 10.43
CA PRO A 27 27.81 -15.87 9.97
C PRO A 27 26.84 -15.30 11.00
N ILE A 28 25.88 -14.49 10.55
CA ILE A 28 24.88 -13.88 11.43
C ILE A 28 23.98 -14.93 12.09
N GLU A 29 23.77 -16.07 11.44
CA GLU A 29 23.02 -17.20 11.99
C GLU A 29 23.72 -17.79 13.22
N VAL A 30 25.05 -17.88 13.23
CA VAL A 30 25.82 -18.33 14.39
C VAL A 30 25.63 -17.34 15.55
N ARG A 31 25.73 -16.04 15.27
CA ARG A 31 25.46 -14.98 16.24
C ARG A 31 24.04 -15.07 16.82
N HIS A 32 23.04 -15.31 15.96
CA HIS A 32 21.64 -15.41 16.34
C HIS A 32 21.37 -16.64 17.23
N TYR A 33 21.75 -17.82 16.74
CA TYR A 33 21.41 -19.08 17.40
C TYR A 33 22.23 -19.30 18.66
N LEU A 34 23.49 -18.84 18.74
CA LEU A 34 24.31 -18.99 19.93
C LEU A 34 24.46 -17.70 20.73
N SER A 35 23.55 -16.75 20.54
CA SER A 35 23.61 -15.42 21.17
C SER A 35 23.87 -15.44 22.66
N GLN A 36 23.15 -16.28 23.41
CA GLN A 36 23.30 -16.40 24.85
C GLN A 36 24.67 -16.99 25.26
N TRP A 37 25.16 -17.99 24.54
CA TRP A 37 26.45 -18.60 24.85
C TRP A 37 27.61 -17.66 24.51
N ILE A 38 27.53 -16.98 23.36
CA ILE A 38 28.54 -16.01 22.94
C ILE A 38 28.60 -14.88 23.97
N GLU A 39 27.47 -14.31 24.39
CA GLU A 39 27.45 -13.20 25.34
C GLU A 39 27.87 -13.59 26.77
N SER A 40 27.86 -14.88 27.12
CA SER A 40 28.29 -15.33 28.44
C SER A 40 29.79 -15.56 28.58
N GLN A 41 30.56 -15.55 27.48
CA GLN A 41 32.02 -15.72 27.54
C GLN A 41 32.74 -14.42 27.88
N ALA A 42 33.85 -14.53 28.61
CA ALA A 42 34.68 -13.40 29.00
C ALA A 42 35.69 -12.99 27.90
N TRP A 43 35.18 -12.63 26.71
CA TRP A 43 36.02 -12.28 25.55
C TRP A 43 37.04 -11.17 25.85
N ASP A 44 36.66 -10.19 26.67
CA ASP A 44 37.53 -9.04 27.02
C ASP A 44 38.63 -9.38 28.02
N SER A 45 38.56 -10.52 28.70
CA SER A 45 39.61 -10.97 29.64
C SER A 45 40.80 -11.64 28.96
N ILE A 46 40.71 -11.89 27.65
CA ILE A 46 41.78 -12.49 26.86
C ILE A 46 42.70 -11.39 26.37
N ASP A 47 43.94 -11.44 26.85
CA ASP A 47 45.01 -10.57 26.36
C ASP A 47 45.44 -11.01 24.96
N LEU A 48 45.26 -10.12 23.98
CA LEU A 48 45.53 -10.41 22.58
C LEU A 48 47.03 -10.41 22.24
N ASP A 49 47.85 -9.82 23.12
CA ASP A 49 49.29 -9.67 22.93
C ASP A 49 50.09 -10.73 23.70
N ASN A 50 49.42 -11.55 24.51
CA ASN A 50 50.03 -12.64 25.27
C ASN A 50 49.87 -14.00 24.56
N PRO A 51 50.94 -14.60 24.03
CA PRO A 51 50.87 -15.90 23.34
C PRO A 51 50.38 -17.05 24.23
N GLN A 52 50.49 -16.95 25.55
CA GLN A 52 50.03 -17.97 26.49
C GLN A 52 48.50 -18.08 26.56
N GLU A 53 47.78 -17.02 26.16
CA GLU A 53 46.32 -16.98 26.13
C GLU A 53 45.74 -17.69 24.90
N ASN A 54 46.58 -18.09 23.93
CA ASN A 54 46.14 -18.84 22.75
C ASN A 54 45.41 -20.14 23.10
N VAL A 55 45.80 -20.80 24.20
CA VAL A 55 45.11 -22.00 24.70
C VAL A 55 43.65 -21.70 25.07
N LYS A 56 43.37 -20.55 25.68
CA LYS A 56 41.99 -20.14 26.01
C LYS A 56 41.19 -19.81 24.75
N ALA A 57 41.84 -19.20 23.75
CA ALA A 57 41.20 -18.94 22.46
C ALA A 57 40.86 -20.24 21.72
N THR A 58 41.73 -21.26 21.76
CA THR A 58 41.45 -22.59 21.23
C THR A 58 40.25 -23.23 21.95
N GLN A 59 40.22 -23.17 23.29
CA GLN A 59 39.09 -23.70 24.08
C GLN A 59 37.75 -23.01 23.72
N LEU A 60 37.77 -21.70 23.45
CA LEU A 60 36.57 -20.97 23.02
C LEU A 60 36.13 -21.37 21.61
N LEU A 61 37.06 -21.62 20.69
CA LEU A 61 36.73 -22.15 19.36
C LEU A 61 36.10 -23.55 19.47
N GLU A 62 36.70 -24.45 20.25
CA GLU A 62 36.16 -25.79 20.49
C GLU A 62 34.77 -25.74 21.13
N GLY A 63 34.59 -24.89 22.15
CA GLY A 63 33.30 -24.68 22.80
C GLY A 63 32.22 -24.13 21.86
N LEU A 64 32.58 -23.21 20.97
CA LEU A 64 31.66 -22.67 19.96
C LEU A 64 31.22 -23.75 18.96
N ILE A 65 32.16 -24.57 18.48
CA ILE A 65 31.89 -25.69 17.57
C ILE A 65 30.97 -26.71 18.25
N GLN A 66 31.27 -27.05 19.52
CA GLN A 66 30.47 -28.00 20.29
C GLN A 66 29.03 -27.52 20.50
N GLU A 67 28.83 -26.24 20.81
CA GLU A 67 27.49 -25.68 20.96
C GLU A 67 26.72 -25.62 19.63
N LEU A 68 27.40 -25.37 18.50
CA LEU A 68 26.79 -25.47 17.17
C LEU A 68 26.35 -26.89 16.85
N GLN A 69 27.21 -27.88 17.10
CA GLN A 69 26.91 -29.29 16.87
C GLN A 69 25.78 -29.77 17.77
N LYS A 70 25.85 -29.46 19.06
CA LYS A 70 24.77 -29.74 20.01
C LYS A 70 23.47 -29.13 19.53
N LYS A 71 23.46 -27.86 19.13
CA LYS A 71 22.24 -27.19 18.66
C LYS A 71 21.71 -27.78 17.35
N ALA A 72 22.58 -28.28 16.48
CA ALA A 72 22.22 -29.01 15.27
C ALA A 72 21.57 -30.37 15.59
N ASP A 73 22.12 -31.11 16.55
CA ASP A 73 21.62 -32.42 16.96
C ASP A 73 20.27 -32.36 17.66
N HIS A 74 19.97 -31.25 18.33
CA HIS A 74 18.66 -31.02 18.95
C HIS A 74 17.58 -30.61 17.94
N GLN A 75 17.91 -30.36 16.66
CA GLN A 75 16.90 -30.10 15.64
C GLN A 75 16.24 -31.41 15.18
N VAL A 76 14.92 -31.49 15.30
CA VAL A 76 14.10 -32.67 14.92
C VAL A 76 12.92 -32.22 14.05
N GLY A 77 12.48 -33.06 13.12
CA GLY A 77 11.34 -32.78 12.21
C GLY A 77 11.76 -32.15 10.88
N GLU A 78 10.80 -32.03 9.94
CA GLU A 78 11.04 -31.49 8.60
C GLU A 78 11.50 -30.03 8.63
N ASP A 79 10.94 -29.21 9.54
CA ASP A 79 11.32 -27.80 9.71
C ASP A 79 12.75 -27.62 10.28
N GLY A 80 13.23 -28.59 11.06
CA GLY A 80 14.56 -28.57 11.68
C GLY A 80 15.69 -29.09 10.78
N PHE A 81 15.35 -29.79 9.70
CA PHE A 81 16.32 -30.44 8.82
C PHE A 81 17.30 -29.46 8.17
N LEU A 82 16.78 -28.37 7.59
CA LEU A 82 17.62 -27.37 6.93
C LEU A 82 18.54 -26.66 7.95
N LEU A 83 18.01 -26.36 9.13
CA LEU A 83 18.78 -25.71 10.18
C LEU A 83 19.90 -26.62 10.69
N LYS A 84 19.64 -27.92 10.86
CA LYS A 84 20.66 -28.91 11.24
C LYS A 84 21.84 -28.91 10.26
N ILE A 85 21.56 -28.96 8.96
CA ILE A 85 22.61 -28.94 7.91
C ILE A 85 23.41 -27.64 7.98
N LYS A 86 22.74 -26.49 8.07
CA LYS A 86 23.41 -25.18 8.14
C LYS A 86 24.31 -25.07 9.36
N LEU A 87 23.84 -25.43 10.55
CA LEU A 87 24.63 -25.37 11.79
C LEU A 87 25.85 -26.30 11.72
N GLY A 88 25.69 -27.50 11.15
CA GLY A 88 26.81 -28.41 10.89
C GLY A 88 27.84 -27.80 9.93
N HIS A 89 27.39 -27.16 8.84
CA HIS A 89 28.27 -26.47 7.92
C HIS A 89 29.03 -25.32 8.58
N TYR A 90 28.35 -24.49 9.39
CA TYR A 90 28.99 -23.40 10.11
C TYR A 90 30.04 -23.90 11.12
N ALA A 91 29.78 -25.01 11.80
CA ALA A 91 30.75 -25.63 12.70
C ALA A 91 32.05 -25.99 11.97
N THR A 92 31.95 -26.66 10.81
CA THR A 92 33.11 -27.00 9.97
C THR A 92 33.78 -25.74 9.38
N GLN A 93 32.99 -24.76 8.92
CA GLN A 93 33.49 -23.51 8.35
C GLN A 93 34.31 -22.73 9.38
N LEU A 94 33.78 -22.52 10.58
CA LEU A 94 34.46 -21.77 11.64
C LEU A 94 35.70 -22.52 12.12
N GLN A 95 35.65 -23.85 12.23
CA GLN A 95 36.82 -24.65 12.52
C GLN A 95 37.92 -24.41 11.47
N ASN A 96 37.61 -24.58 10.19
CA ASN A 96 38.60 -24.38 9.12
C ASN A 96 39.15 -22.94 9.06
N THR A 97 38.33 -21.95 9.42
CA THR A 97 38.70 -20.53 9.37
C THR A 97 39.65 -20.16 10.51
N TYR A 98 39.42 -20.69 11.72
CA TYR A 98 40.09 -20.20 12.94
C TYR A 98 41.03 -21.22 13.60
N ASP A 99 41.04 -22.49 13.21
CA ASP A 99 41.87 -23.55 13.83
C ASP A 99 43.37 -23.20 13.84
N ARG A 100 43.86 -22.59 12.76
CA ARG A 100 45.27 -22.15 12.65
C ARG A 100 45.59 -20.89 13.47
N CYS A 101 44.59 -20.06 13.76
CA CYS A 101 44.77 -18.84 14.53
C CYS A 101 43.50 -18.51 15.36
N PRO A 102 43.29 -19.20 16.49
CA PRO A 102 42.08 -19.03 17.31
C PRO A 102 41.93 -17.62 17.89
N MET A 103 43.03 -16.89 18.02
CA MET A 103 43.02 -15.49 18.45
C MET A 103 42.24 -14.57 17.50
N GLU A 104 42.20 -14.88 16.20
CA GLU A 104 41.39 -14.12 15.24
C GLU A 104 39.89 -14.27 15.50
N LEU A 105 39.44 -15.42 16.03
CA LEU A 105 38.04 -15.60 16.44
C LEU A 105 37.70 -14.65 17.58
N VAL A 106 38.58 -14.57 18.59
CA VAL A 106 38.41 -13.68 19.74
C VAL A 106 38.37 -12.23 19.28
N ARG A 107 39.27 -11.81 18.38
CA ARG A 107 39.26 -10.46 17.78
C ARG A 107 37.95 -10.18 17.03
N CYS A 108 37.52 -11.12 16.20
CA CYS A 108 36.29 -11.03 15.43
C CYS A 108 35.07 -10.85 16.32
N ILE A 109 34.89 -11.72 17.32
CA ILE A 109 33.72 -11.67 18.21
C ILE A 109 33.75 -10.42 19.09
N ARG A 110 34.90 -10.02 19.63
CA ARG A 110 35.02 -8.75 20.38
C ARG A 110 34.64 -7.55 19.52
N HIS A 111 35.10 -7.52 18.28
CA HIS A 111 34.75 -6.46 17.33
C HIS A 111 33.23 -6.41 17.10
N ILE A 112 32.62 -7.55 16.78
CA ILE A 112 31.17 -7.65 16.56
C ILE A 112 30.39 -7.17 17.79
N LEU A 113 30.69 -7.72 18.98
CA LEU A 113 29.97 -7.38 20.21
C LEU A 113 30.14 -5.90 20.59
N TYR A 114 31.33 -5.34 20.41
CA TYR A 114 31.59 -3.92 20.65
C TYR A 114 30.74 -3.03 19.74
N HIS A 115 30.73 -3.33 18.43
CA HIS A 115 29.99 -2.54 17.46
C HIS A 115 28.47 -2.70 17.60
N GLU A 116 27.96 -3.90 17.89
CA GLU A 116 26.56 -4.12 18.24
C GLU A 116 26.15 -3.25 19.44
N GLN A 117 26.91 -3.29 20.53
CA GLN A 117 26.62 -2.50 21.72
C GLN A 117 26.67 -1.00 21.44
N ARG A 118 27.62 -0.55 20.61
CA ARG A 118 27.73 0.86 20.21
C ARG A 118 26.48 1.29 19.43
N LEU A 119 26.07 0.51 18.42
CA LEU A 119 24.90 0.80 17.60
C LEU A 119 23.60 0.81 18.43
N VAL A 120 23.45 -0.14 19.36
CA VAL A 120 22.31 -0.18 20.28
C VAL A 120 22.30 1.03 21.21
N ARG A 121 23.45 1.45 21.75
CA ARG A 121 23.56 2.66 22.58
C ARG A 121 23.27 3.93 21.78
N GLU A 122 23.81 4.03 20.56
CA GLU A 122 23.54 5.14 19.66
C GLU A 122 22.04 5.22 19.37
N ALA A 123 21.41 4.13 18.95
CA ALA A 123 19.96 4.04 18.70
C ALA A 123 19.11 4.44 19.91
N ASN A 124 19.48 3.99 21.12
CA ASN A 124 18.78 4.35 22.35
C ASN A 124 19.02 5.82 22.78
N ASN A 125 20.14 6.42 22.37
CA ASN A 125 20.47 7.82 22.63
C ASN A 125 19.91 8.81 21.57
N VAL A 126 19.34 8.33 20.44
CA VAL A 126 18.70 9.17 19.39
C VAL A 126 17.33 9.71 19.83
N SER A 127 17.22 10.22 21.05
CA SER A 127 16.18 11.22 21.40
C SER A 127 16.59 12.63 20.91
N SER A 128 17.54 12.74 19.97
CA SER A 128 17.99 14.02 19.40
C SER A 128 18.25 13.84 17.89
N PRO A 129 17.75 14.76 17.04
CA PRO A 129 17.63 14.51 15.61
C PRO A 129 18.99 14.61 14.91
N SER A 130 19.39 13.54 14.24
CA SER A 130 20.48 13.56 13.25
C SER A 130 19.88 13.92 11.87
N PRO A 131 20.62 14.64 10.99
CA PRO A 131 20.09 15.09 9.69
C PRO A 131 19.66 13.95 8.76
N SER A 132 20.28 12.77 8.89
CA SER A 132 20.00 11.60 8.05
C SER A 132 18.68 10.90 8.41
N GLY A 133 18.27 10.92 9.69
CA GLY A 133 16.99 10.34 10.14
C GLY A 133 15.78 11.14 9.64
N SER A 134 15.91 12.46 9.59
CA SER A 134 14.85 13.36 9.11
C SER A 134 14.42 13.10 7.67
N LEU A 135 15.33 12.66 6.80
CA LEU A 135 15.01 12.36 5.39
C LEU A 135 14.23 11.04 5.25
N VAL A 136 14.58 10.02 6.04
CA VAL A 136 13.89 8.72 6.02
C VAL A 136 12.50 8.83 6.65
N ASP A 137 12.37 9.64 7.70
CA ASP A 137 11.08 9.97 8.31
C ASP A 137 10.19 10.79 7.34
N ALA A 138 10.77 11.77 6.64
CA ALA A 138 10.04 12.54 5.64
C ALA A 138 9.58 11.69 4.44
N MET A 139 10.42 10.78 3.94
CA MET A 139 10.05 9.84 2.88
C MET A 139 8.94 8.88 3.33
N SER A 140 9.02 8.38 4.56
CA SER A 140 8.00 7.50 5.15
C SER A 140 6.67 8.23 5.35
N GLN A 141 6.72 9.49 5.78
CA GLN A 141 5.54 10.34 5.91
C GLN A 141 4.90 10.64 4.54
N LYS A 142 5.71 10.95 3.51
CA LYS A 142 5.20 11.18 2.15
C LYS A 142 4.57 9.91 1.58
N HIS A 143 5.19 8.75 1.78
CA HIS A 143 4.62 7.45 1.40
C HIS A 143 3.26 7.18 2.08
N LEU A 144 3.14 7.50 3.38
CA LEU A 144 1.87 7.39 4.10
C LEU A 144 0.80 8.31 3.52
N GLN A 145 1.16 9.57 3.25
CA GLN A 145 0.24 10.57 2.69
C GLN A 145 -0.26 10.15 1.29
N ILE A 146 0.63 9.68 0.42
CA ILE A 146 0.28 9.16 -0.91
C ILE A 146 -0.74 8.03 -0.79
N ASN A 147 -0.52 7.08 0.13
CA ASN A 147 -1.45 5.96 0.33
C ASN A 147 -2.79 6.40 0.95
N GLN A 148 -2.80 7.41 1.83
CA GLN A 148 -4.04 7.99 2.35
C GLN A 148 -4.87 8.63 1.24
N THR A 149 -4.25 9.41 0.34
CA THR A 149 -4.94 10.00 -0.81
C THR A 149 -5.46 8.93 -1.78
N PHE A 150 -4.75 7.83 -1.96
CA PHE A 150 -5.29 6.69 -2.73
C PHE A 150 -6.53 6.08 -2.09
N GLU A 151 -6.55 5.93 -0.77
CA GLU A 151 -7.71 5.38 -0.07
C GLU A 151 -8.91 6.35 -0.15
N GLU A 152 -8.67 7.65 -0.01
CA GLU A 152 -9.69 8.68 -0.24
C GLU A 152 -10.26 8.60 -1.66
N LEU A 153 -9.39 8.55 -2.68
CA LEU A 153 -9.80 8.42 -4.08
C LEU A 153 -10.60 7.14 -4.33
N ARG A 154 -10.20 6.01 -3.71
CA ARG A 154 -10.90 4.73 -3.79
C ARG A 154 -12.31 4.85 -3.23
N LEU A 155 -12.47 5.44 -2.05
CA LEU A 155 -13.76 5.63 -1.40
C LEU A 155 -14.68 6.55 -2.21
N ILE A 156 -14.18 7.69 -2.69
CA ILE A 156 -14.97 8.63 -3.50
C ILE A 156 -15.41 7.97 -4.82
N THR A 157 -14.53 7.19 -5.47
CA THR A 157 -14.84 6.48 -6.72
C THR A 157 -15.88 5.36 -6.52
N GLN A 158 -15.85 4.70 -5.37
CA GLN A 158 -16.86 3.71 -5.00
C GLN A 158 -18.21 4.38 -4.73
N ASP A 159 -18.21 5.54 -4.08
CA ASP A 159 -19.42 6.29 -3.76
C ASP A 159 -20.09 6.86 -5.03
N SER A 160 -19.32 7.41 -5.97
CA SER A 160 -19.84 7.85 -7.27
C SER A 160 -20.42 6.70 -8.11
N GLU A 161 -19.86 5.48 -8.02
CA GLU A 161 -20.44 4.30 -8.67
C GLU A 161 -21.82 3.94 -8.06
N ASN A 162 -21.98 4.09 -6.75
CA ASN A 162 -23.27 3.84 -6.09
C ASN A 162 -24.32 4.89 -6.48
N GLU A 163 -23.93 6.16 -6.54
CA GLU A 163 -24.79 7.25 -7.02
C GLU A 163 -25.18 7.05 -8.48
N LEU A 164 -24.25 6.63 -9.33
CA LEU A 164 -24.53 6.31 -10.74
C LEU A 164 -25.55 5.17 -10.88
N LYS A 165 -25.41 4.09 -10.08
CA LYS A 165 -26.40 3.00 -10.05
C LYS A 165 -27.77 3.48 -9.60
N LYS A 166 -27.83 4.32 -8.57
CA LYS A 166 -29.08 4.92 -8.09
C LYS A 166 -29.71 5.80 -9.16
N LEU A 167 -28.93 6.66 -9.81
CA LEU A 167 -29.37 7.50 -10.93
C LEU A 167 -29.97 6.66 -12.06
N GLN A 168 -29.28 5.58 -12.45
CA GLN A 168 -29.76 4.65 -13.47
C GLN A 168 -31.13 4.05 -13.09
N GLN A 169 -31.26 3.52 -11.87
CA GLN A 169 -32.53 2.94 -11.40
C GLN A 169 -33.68 3.96 -11.36
N THR A 170 -33.40 5.19 -10.88
CA THR A 170 -34.38 6.28 -10.88
C THR A 170 -34.80 6.64 -12.30
N GLN A 171 -33.85 6.69 -13.24
CA GLN A 171 -34.13 6.98 -14.65
C GLN A 171 -34.98 5.89 -15.30
N GLU A 172 -34.67 4.61 -15.06
CA GLU A 172 -35.45 3.47 -15.55
C GLU A 172 -36.90 3.53 -15.04
N TYR A 173 -37.08 3.82 -13.74
CA TYR A 173 -38.41 3.98 -13.16
C TYR A 173 -39.17 5.17 -13.75
N PHE A 174 -38.49 6.30 -13.94
CA PHE A 174 -39.05 7.48 -14.60
C PHE A 174 -39.57 7.16 -16.00
N ILE A 175 -38.78 6.43 -16.81
CA ILE A 175 -39.16 6.05 -18.17
C ILE A 175 -40.45 5.21 -18.17
N ILE A 176 -40.58 4.28 -17.22
CA ILE A 176 -41.81 3.46 -17.07
C ILE A 176 -43.01 4.35 -16.74
N GLN A 177 -42.87 5.27 -15.79
CA GLN A 177 -43.95 6.20 -15.43
C GLN A 177 -44.32 7.15 -16.57
N TYR A 178 -43.33 7.57 -17.38
CA TYR A 178 -43.56 8.38 -18.56
C TYR A 178 -44.36 7.61 -19.63
N GLN A 179 -44.02 6.33 -19.86
CA GLN A 179 -44.79 5.46 -20.75
C GLN A 179 -46.22 5.24 -20.25
N GLU A 180 -46.41 5.12 -18.93
CA GLU A 180 -47.75 5.04 -18.34
C GLU A 180 -48.56 6.32 -18.59
N ASN A 181 -47.93 7.50 -18.51
CA ASN A 181 -48.58 8.75 -18.83
C ASN A 181 -49.06 8.80 -20.29
N MET A 182 -48.22 8.34 -21.23
CA MET A 182 -48.60 8.20 -22.64
C MET A 182 -49.77 7.22 -22.83
N ARG A 183 -49.78 6.11 -22.09
CA ARG A 183 -50.90 5.16 -22.11
C ARG A 183 -52.20 5.77 -21.59
N LEU A 184 -52.15 6.56 -20.51
CA LEU A 184 -53.30 7.30 -20.00
C LEU A 184 -53.81 8.32 -21.02
N GLN A 185 -52.91 9.01 -21.73
CA GLN A 185 -53.27 9.95 -22.79
C GLN A 185 -53.96 9.26 -23.99
N ALA A 186 -53.55 8.05 -24.34
CA ALA A 186 -54.24 7.24 -25.34
C ALA A 186 -55.67 6.84 -24.88
N GLN A 187 -55.85 6.51 -23.60
CA GLN A 187 -57.18 6.20 -23.04
C GLN A 187 -58.13 7.39 -23.10
N PHE A 188 -57.63 8.62 -22.95
CA PHE A 188 -58.43 9.84 -23.15
C PHE A 188 -59.04 9.92 -24.56
N SER A 189 -58.29 9.53 -25.58
CA SER A 189 -58.77 9.54 -26.96
C SER A 189 -59.92 8.55 -27.19
N GLN A 190 -59.93 7.44 -26.43
CA GLN A 190 -60.96 6.39 -26.49
C GLN A 190 -62.25 6.75 -25.74
N LEU A 191 -62.25 7.78 -24.89
CA LEU A 191 -63.45 8.24 -24.17
C LEU A 191 -64.58 8.67 -25.12
N SER A 192 -64.22 9.11 -26.33
CA SER A 192 -65.15 9.46 -27.42
C SER A 192 -66.08 8.31 -27.85
N GLN A 193 -65.75 7.05 -27.52
CA GLN A 193 -66.54 5.86 -27.87
C GLN A 193 -67.56 5.45 -26.78
N LEU A 194 -67.52 6.06 -25.59
CA LEU A 194 -68.39 5.72 -24.47
C LEU A 194 -69.67 6.55 -24.45
N GLY A 195 -70.72 6.04 -23.77
CA GLY A 195 -71.96 6.76 -23.52
C GLY A 195 -71.79 7.96 -22.55
N PRO A 196 -72.72 8.94 -22.53
CA PRO A 196 -72.51 10.24 -21.87
C PRO A 196 -72.24 10.17 -20.36
N GLN A 197 -72.98 9.34 -19.61
CA GLN A 197 -72.79 9.21 -18.15
C GLN A 197 -71.51 8.46 -17.78
N GLU A 198 -71.19 7.37 -18.48
CA GLU A 198 -69.96 6.59 -18.26
C GLU A 198 -68.71 7.37 -18.67
N ARG A 199 -68.83 8.20 -19.72
CA ARG A 199 -67.75 9.10 -20.15
C ARG A 199 -67.38 10.07 -19.05
N LEU A 200 -68.35 10.77 -18.47
CA LEU A 200 -68.10 11.84 -17.48
C LEU A 200 -67.38 11.32 -16.21
N SER A 201 -67.80 10.17 -15.69
CA SER A 201 -67.20 9.55 -14.50
C SER A 201 -65.78 9.03 -14.76
N ARG A 202 -65.57 8.39 -15.92
CA ARG A 202 -64.26 7.85 -16.32
C ARG A 202 -63.27 8.95 -16.69
N GLU A 203 -63.74 10.01 -17.34
CA GLU A 203 -62.95 11.21 -17.67
C GLU A 203 -62.42 11.87 -16.40
N THR A 204 -63.28 12.11 -15.41
CA THR A 204 -62.88 12.74 -14.13
C THR A 204 -61.79 11.92 -13.43
N THR A 205 -61.94 10.59 -13.38
CA THR A 205 -60.97 9.69 -12.75
C THR A 205 -59.64 9.67 -13.49
N LEU A 206 -59.68 9.61 -14.84
CA LEU A 206 -58.47 9.63 -15.67
C LEU A 206 -57.74 10.97 -15.57
N GLN A 207 -58.48 12.07 -15.46
CA GLN A 207 -57.90 13.41 -15.35
C GLN A 207 -57.17 13.61 -14.03
N GLN A 208 -57.72 13.10 -12.92
CA GLN A 208 -57.04 13.10 -11.63
C GLN A 208 -55.76 12.25 -11.65
N LYS A 209 -55.83 11.03 -12.20
CA LYS A 209 -54.64 10.16 -12.33
C LYS A 209 -53.57 10.82 -13.19
N LYS A 210 -53.95 11.38 -14.34
CA LYS A 210 -53.05 12.09 -15.24
C LYS A 210 -52.37 13.27 -14.54
N ALA A 211 -53.14 14.14 -13.88
CA ALA A 211 -52.60 15.29 -13.18
C ALA A 211 -51.61 14.89 -12.06
N SER A 212 -51.92 13.84 -11.29
CA SER A 212 -51.00 13.34 -10.26
C SER A 212 -49.70 12.79 -10.84
N LEU A 213 -49.78 12.09 -11.97
CA LEU A 213 -48.62 11.49 -12.64
C LEU A 213 -47.77 12.56 -13.34
N GLU A 214 -48.39 13.56 -13.96
CA GLU A 214 -47.68 14.70 -14.57
C GLU A 214 -46.93 15.53 -13.52
N ALA A 215 -47.57 15.79 -12.37
CA ALA A 215 -46.91 16.47 -11.25
C ALA A 215 -45.73 15.66 -10.72
N TRP A 216 -45.88 14.34 -10.61
CA TRP A 216 -44.78 13.45 -10.22
C TRP A 216 -43.65 13.45 -11.25
N LEU A 217 -43.95 13.30 -12.54
CA LEU A 217 -42.96 13.33 -13.63
C LEU A 217 -42.19 14.65 -13.66
N HIS A 218 -42.89 15.79 -13.48
CA HIS A 218 -42.22 17.09 -13.46
C HIS A 218 -41.22 17.20 -12.30
N ARG A 219 -41.62 16.77 -11.10
CA ARG A 219 -40.75 16.75 -9.93
C ARG A 219 -39.58 15.78 -10.13
N GLU A 220 -39.84 14.58 -10.64
CA GLU A 220 -38.82 13.56 -10.78
C GLU A 220 -37.80 13.91 -11.86
N ALA A 221 -38.21 14.61 -12.92
CA ALA A 221 -37.28 15.15 -13.92
C ALA A 221 -36.29 16.16 -13.29
N GLN A 222 -36.76 17.00 -12.37
CA GLN A 222 -35.89 17.92 -11.62
C GLN A 222 -34.94 17.14 -10.69
N THR A 223 -35.43 16.11 -9.99
CA THR A 223 -34.61 15.22 -9.15
C THR A 223 -33.50 14.54 -9.96
N LEU A 224 -33.84 13.97 -11.14
CA LEU A 224 -32.88 13.34 -12.03
C LEU A 224 -31.83 14.33 -12.52
N GLN A 225 -32.25 15.54 -12.88
CA GLN A 225 -31.32 16.59 -13.31
C GLN A 225 -30.37 16.96 -12.18
N GLN A 226 -30.86 17.09 -10.95
CA GLN A 226 -30.01 17.37 -9.79
C GLN A 226 -28.98 16.26 -9.56
N TYR A 227 -29.41 14.99 -9.56
CA TYR A 227 -28.49 13.85 -9.40
C TYR A 227 -27.42 13.80 -10.49
N ARG A 228 -27.76 14.15 -11.73
CA ARG A 228 -26.78 14.23 -12.83
C ARG A 228 -25.75 15.33 -12.61
N VAL A 229 -26.17 16.51 -12.15
CA VAL A 229 -25.27 17.63 -11.83
C VAL A 229 -24.37 17.25 -10.66
N ASP A 230 -24.94 16.75 -9.56
CA ASP A 230 -24.19 16.35 -8.35
C ASP A 230 -23.11 15.31 -8.69
N LEU A 231 -23.46 14.30 -9.49
CA LEU A 231 -22.52 13.28 -9.94
C LEU A 231 -21.40 13.86 -10.81
N ALA A 232 -21.72 14.78 -11.73
CA ALA A 232 -20.73 15.43 -12.57
C ALA A 232 -19.78 16.32 -11.74
N GLU A 233 -20.29 17.12 -10.81
CA GLU A 233 -19.45 17.91 -9.88
C GLU A 233 -18.55 17.02 -9.02
N LYS A 234 -19.06 15.87 -8.58
CA LYS A 234 -18.28 14.90 -7.82
C LYS A 234 -17.13 14.33 -8.64
N HIS A 235 -17.39 13.91 -9.88
CA HIS A 235 -16.32 13.50 -10.80
C HIS A 235 -15.31 14.63 -11.03
N GLN A 236 -15.75 15.88 -11.17
CA GLN A 236 -14.83 17.01 -11.32
C GLN A 236 -13.86 17.13 -10.14
N LYS A 237 -14.37 17.03 -8.90
CA LYS A 237 -13.56 17.05 -7.68
C LYS A 237 -12.62 15.84 -7.61
N THR A 238 -13.10 14.64 -7.94
CA THR A 238 -12.28 13.42 -8.00
C THR A 238 -11.14 13.56 -9.00
N LEU A 239 -11.39 14.11 -10.19
CA LEU A 239 -10.37 14.31 -11.21
C LEU A 239 -9.34 15.37 -10.83
N GLN A 240 -9.75 16.43 -10.13
CA GLN A 240 -8.81 17.41 -9.57
C GLN A 240 -7.86 16.75 -8.56
N LEU A 241 -8.38 15.89 -7.68
CA LEU A 241 -7.56 15.16 -6.72
C LEU A 241 -6.65 14.14 -7.40
N LEU A 242 -7.17 13.40 -8.40
CA LEU A 242 -6.38 12.47 -9.22
C LEU A 242 -5.22 13.17 -9.92
N ARG A 243 -5.44 14.35 -10.51
CA ARG A 243 -4.38 15.14 -11.16
C ARG A 243 -3.27 15.54 -10.19
N LYS A 244 -3.64 15.99 -8.99
CA LYS A 244 -2.67 16.29 -7.93
C LYS A 244 -1.86 15.06 -7.55
N GLN A 245 -2.54 13.93 -7.34
CA GLN A 245 -1.90 12.67 -6.99
C GLN A 245 -0.97 12.17 -8.10
N GLN A 246 -1.40 12.27 -9.36
CA GLN A 246 -0.61 11.94 -10.54
C GLN A 246 0.65 12.81 -10.64
N THR A 247 0.53 14.12 -10.41
CA THR A 247 1.66 15.06 -10.38
C THR A 247 2.68 14.63 -9.31
N THR A 248 2.22 14.35 -8.09
CA THR A 248 3.10 13.89 -7.00
C THR A 248 3.85 12.60 -7.39
N ILE A 249 3.18 11.63 -8.01
CA ILE A 249 3.80 10.34 -8.35
C ILE A 249 4.74 10.45 -9.55
N LEU A 250 4.31 11.12 -10.62
CA LEU A 250 5.05 11.17 -11.89
C LEU A 250 6.13 12.25 -11.91
N ASP A 251 5.85 13.42 -11.34
CA ASP A 251 6.72 14.58 -11.43
C ASP A 251 7.64 14.72 -10.21
N ASP A 252 7.27 14.17 -9.04
CA ASP A 252 8.18 14.08 -7.89
C ASP A 252 8.80 12.69 -7.76
N GLU A 253 8.01 11.67 -7.43
CA GLU A 253 8.54 10.39 -6.95
C GLU A 253 9.30 9.64 -8.05
N LEU A 254 8.74 9.59 -9.25
CA LEU A 254 9.38 8.97 -10.41
C LEU A 254 10.63 9.76 -10.84
N ILE A 255 10.60 11.09 -10.82
CA ILE A 255 11.77 11.92 -11.16
C ILE A 255 12.89 11.73 -10.12
N GLN A 256 12.55 11.71 -8.83
CA GLN A 256 13.50 11.43 -7.75
C GLN A 256 14.10 10.04 -7.85
N TRP A 257 13.30 9.02 -8.19
CA TRP A 257 13.81 7.68 -8.43
C TRP A 257 14.75 7.63 -9.64
N LYS A 258 14.38 8.26 -10.77
CA LYS A 258 15.26 8.38 -11.96
C LYS A 258 16.57 9.07 -11.62
N ARG A 259 16.54 10.10 -10.77
CA ARG A 259 17.76 10.79 -10.31
C ARG A 259 18.62 9.88 -9.45
N ARG A 260 18.03 9.09 -8.53
CA ARG A 260 18.76 8.09 -7.74
C ARG A 260 19.40 7.03 -8.63
N GLN A 261 18.68 6.53 -9.64
CA GLN A 261 19.22 5.58 -10.63
C GLN A 261 20.42 6.16 -11.39
N GLN A 262 20.34 7.41 -11.83
CA GLN A 262 21.46 8.09 -12.50
C GLN A 262 22.70 8.18 -11.60
N LEU A 263 22.50 8.49 -10.32
CA LEU A 263 23.60 8.57 -9.35
C LEU A 263 24.20 7.20 -9.03
N ALA A 264 23.37 6.16 -8.92
CA ALA A 264 23.81 4.77 -8.74
C ALA A 264 24.71 4.31 -9.91
N GLY A 265 24.36 4.68 -11.15
CA GLY A 265 25.20 4.44 -12.33
C GLY A 265 26.60 5.07 -12.26
N ASN A 266 26.79 6.11 -11.46
CA ASN A 266 28.09 6.76 -11.21
C ASN A 266 28.80 6.21 -9.96
N GLY A 267 28.35 5.08 -9.40
CA GLY A 267 28.88 4.51 -8.16
C GLY A 267 28.27 5.08 -6.88
N GLY A 268 27.16 5.80 -6.98
CA GLY A 268 26.35 6.23 -5.83
C GLY A 268 25.60 5.08 -5.15
N PRO A 269 24.84 5.37 -4.07
CA PRO A 269 24.04 4.36 -3.39
C PRO A 269 22.96 3.78 -4.32
N PRO A 270 22.58 2.50 -4.14
CA PRO A 270 21.56 1.85 -4.98
C PRO A 270 20.21 2.55 -4.87
N GLU A 271 19.52 2.67 -5.99
CA GLU A 271 18.30 3.46 -6.18
C GLU A 271 17.05 2.90 -5.48
N GLY A 272 17.06 1.60 -5.18
CA GLY A 272 15.91 0.85 -4.65
C GLY A 272 15.01 0.28 -5.75
N THR A 273 14.09 -0.62 -5.38
CA THR A 273 13.20 -1.29 -6.35
C THR A 273 12.12 -0.35 -6.89
N LEU A 274 11.57 -0.70 -8.06
CA LEU A 274 10.45 0.03 -8.68
C LEU A 274 9.08 -0.35 -8.11
N ASP A 275 9.00 -1.38 -7.25
CA ASP A 275 7.74 -2.03 -6.86
C ASP A 275 6.72 -1.06 -6.25
N VAL A 276 7.18 -0.11 -5.43
CA VAL A 276 6.32 0.91 -4.81
C VAL A 276 5.74 1.86 -5.86
N LEU A 277 6.59 2.37 -6.77
CA LEU A 277 6.16 3.23 -7.87
C LEU A 277 5.22 2.50 -8.83
N GLN A 278 5.53 1.24 -9.14
CA GLN A 278 4.67 0.39 -9.95
C GLN A 278 3.29 0.26 -9.29
N THR A 279 3.24 -0.09 -8.00
CA THR A 279 1.98 -0.21 -7.25
C THR A 279 1.17 1.10 -7.29
N TRP A 280 1.83 2.26 -7.15
CA TRP A 280 1.15 3.56 -7.24
C TRP A 280 0.63 3.87 -8.64
N CYS A 281 1.42 3.60 -9.68
CA CYS A 281 0.99 3.78 -11.06
C CYS A 281 -0.18 2.85 -11.44
N GLU A 282 -0.16 1.60 -10.97
CA GLU A 282 -1.26 0.64 -11.17
C GLU A 282 -2.55 1.13 -10.48
N LYS A 283 -2.45 1.57 -9.22
CA LYS A 283 -3.60 2.16 -8.50
C LYS A 283 -4.14 3.42 -9.20
N LEU A 284 -3.27 4.30 -9.67
CA LEU A 284 -3.69 5.48 -10.45
C LEU A 284 -4.44 5.06 -11.71
N ALA A 285 -3.86 4.14 -12.50
CA ALA A 285 -4.45 3.67 -13.74
C ALA A 285 -5.82 3.03 -13.52
N GLU A 286 -5.95 2.21 -12.48
CA GLU A 286 -7.22 1.57 -12.11
C GLU A 286 -8.29 2.61 -11.76
N ILE A 287 -7.98 3.56 -10.88
CA ILE A 287 -8.96 4.57 -10.43
C ILE A 287 -9.36 5.52 -11.58
N ILE A 288 -8.40 5.94 -12.41
CA ILE A 288 -8.67 6.73 -13.62
C ILE A 288 -9.60 5.96 -14.56
N TRP A 289 -9.29 4.69 -14.80
CA TRP A 289 -10.10 3.85 -15.68
C TRP A 289 -11.52 3.68 -15.16
N GLN A 290 -11.70 3.41 -13.86
CA GLN A 290 -13.02 3.30 -13.23
C GLN A 290 -13.83 4.59 -13.40
N ASN A 291 -13.25 5.76 -13.10
CA ASN A 291 -13.94 7.04 -13.28
C ASN A 291 -14.29 7.30 -14.75
N ARG A 292 -13.43 6.91 -15.70
CA ARG A 292 -13.70 7.03 -17.15
C ARG A 292 -14.90 6.19 -17.57
N GLN A 293 -15.01 4.97 -17.06
CA GLN A 293 -16.17 4.12 -17.33
C GLN A 293 -17.45 4.69 -16.70
N GLN A 294 -17.37 5.25 -15.50
CA GLN A 294 -18.51 5.91 -14.84
C GLN A 294 -19.02 7.11 -15.64
N ILE A 295 -18.12 8.00 -16.08
CA ILE A 295 -18.48 9.18 -16.90
C ILE A 295 -19.14 8.75 -18.22
N ARG A 296 -18.57 7.75 -18.92
CA ARG A 296 -19.18 7.20 -20.16
C ARG A 296 -20.57 6.63 -19.93
N ARG A 297 -20.80 5.95 -18.80
CA ARG A 297 -22.13 5.46 -18.43
C ARG A 297 -23.09 6.59 -18.13
N ALA A 298 -22.63 7.65 -17.44
CA ALA A 298 -23.43 8.85 -17.20
C ALA A 298 -23.85 9.54 -18.51
N GLU A 299 -22.93 9.67 -19.48
CA GLU A 299 -23.24 10.16 -20.82
C GLU A 299 -24.29 9.31 -21.52
N HIS A 300 -24.14 7.98 -21.47
CA HIS A 300 -25.11 7.08 -22.07
C HIS A 300 -26.50 7.26 -21.45
N LEU A 301 -26.60 7.40 -20.13
CA LEU A 301 -27.86 7.69 -19.45
C LEU A 301 -28.46 9.03 -19.90
N CYS A 302 -27.64 10.07 -20.08
CA CYS A 302 -28.09 11.37 -20.57
C CYS A 302 -28.61 11.29 -22.02
N GLN A 303 -27.96 10.52 -22.89
CA GLN A 303 -28.41 10.29 -24.27
C GLN A 303 -29.73 9.51 -24.35
N GLN A 304 -29.92 8.53 -23.45
CA GLN A 304 -31.15 7.74 -23.40
C GLN A 304 -32.38 8.56 -22.97
N LEU A 305 -32.18 9.52 -22.07
CA LEU A 305 -33.23 10.43 -21.60
C LEU A 305 -32.69 11.87 -21.58
N PRO A 306 -32.83 12.61 -22.69
CA PRO A 306 -32.39 13.99 -22.78
C PRO A 306 -33.24 14.87 -21.86
N ILE A 307 -32.59 15.51 -20.90
CA ILE A 307 -33.20 16.53 -20.03
C ILE A 307 -32.32 17.77 -20.19
N PRO A 308 -32.86 18.89 -20.72
CA PRO A 308 -32.07 20.10 -20.94
C PRO A 308 -31.43 20.60 -19.64
N GLY A 309 -30.13 20.86 -19.68
CA GLY A 309 -29.40 21.39 -18.53
C GLY A 309 -27.88 21.37 -18.73
N PRO A 310 -27.11 21.81 -17.73
CA PRO A 310 -25.65 22.01 -17.86
C PRO A 310 -24.84 20.70 -17.95
N VAL A 311 -25.47 19.56 -17.69
CA VAL A 311 -24.79 18.26 -17.57
C VAL A 311 -24.08 17.84 -18.86
N GLU A 312 -24.61 18.19 -20.03
CA GLU A 312 -23.98 17.85 -21.31
C GLU A 312 -22.59 18.52 -21.46
N GLU A 313 -22.51 19.80 -21.13
CA GLU A 313 -21.25 20.56 -21.14
C GLU A 313 -20.29 20.02 -20.08
N MET A 314 -20.79 19.75 -18.87
CA MET A 314 -19.98 19.21 -17.77
C MET A 314 -19.38 17.84 -18.11
N LEU A 315 -20.18 16.92 -18.67
CA LEU A 315 -19.70 15.59 -19.06
C LEU A 315 -18.68 15.68 -20.21
N SER A 316 -18.89 16.58 -21.17
CA SER A 316 -17.92 16.84 -22.24
C SER A 316 -16.58 17.35 -21.70
N GLU A 317 -16.60 18.28 -20.73
CA GLU A 317 -15.39 18.76 -20.07
C GLU A 317 -14.69 17.61 -19.32
N LEU A 318 -15.45 16.86 -18.51
CA LEU A 318 -14.93 15.71 -17.76
C LEU A 318 -14.24 14.70 -18.68
N ASN A 319 -14.86 14.34 -19.80
CA ASN A 319 -14.28 13.40 -20.76
C ASN A 319 -13.02 13.93 -21.48
N GLY A 320 -12.92 15.24 -21.69
CA GLY A 320 -11.71 15.86 -22.21
C GLY A 320 -10.57 15.89 -21.20
N THR A 321 -10.89 15.80 -19.91
CA THR A 321 -9.93 15.95 -18.81
C THR A 321 -9.39 14.66 -18.21
N ILE A 322 -10.05 13.52 -18.45
CA ILE A 322 -9.80 12.19 -17.84
C ILE A 322 -9.00 11.22 -18.69
#